data_AF-F3L3I7-F1
#
_entry.id   AF-F3L3I7-F1
#
_cell.length_a   1.000
_cell.length_b   1.000
_cell.length_c   1.000
_cell.angle_alpha   90.00
_cell.angle_beta   90.00
_cell.angle_gamma   90.00
#
_symmetry.space_group_name_H-M   'P 1'
#
loop_
_entity.id
_entity.type
_entity.pdbx_description
1 polymer ?
#
loop_
_entity_poly.entity_id
_entity_poly.type
_entity_poly.pdbx_seq_one_letter_code
_entity_poly.pdbx_strand_id
1 'polypeptide(L)'
;MLVASHANAQMSERFDEYELHYSFVNTTFLSPEIAAQYQITRGKRHGILMLSLRRHQDGIDGTQPSAMNVSGTTSDLIRKDELKFREIREDGAVYYIAPFKFINEEFRHFYIDFQAAGDDRTYSHHLEHQMYIHE
;
A
#
# COMPACT_ATOMS: atom_id res chain seq x y z
N MET A 1 -26.63 -1.59 -16.43
CA MET A 1 -25.83 -2.77 -16.05
C MET A 1 -24.82 -2.30 -15.02
N LEU A 2 -25.04 -2.58 -13.75
CA LEU A 2 -24.13 -2.19 -12.67
C LEU A 2 -22.87 -3.05 -12.81
N VAL A 3 -21.78 -2.46 -13.30
CA VAL A 3 -20.47 -3.11 -13.23
C VAL A 3 -20.09 -3.09 -11.75
N ALA A 4 -20.15 -4.25 -11.11
CA ALA A 4 -19.59 -4.45 -9.79
C ALA A 4 -18.07 -4.32 -9.91
N SER A 5 -17.57 -3.09 -9.76
CA SER A 5 -16.17 -2.86 -9.46
C SER A 5 -15.88 -3.66 -8.20
N HIS A 6 -15.04 -4.69 -8.31
CA HIS A 6 -14.47 -5.32 -7.14
C HIS A 6 -13.69 -4.23 -6.43
N ALA A 7 -14.30 -3.64 -5.41
CA ALA A 7 -13.63 -2.70 -4.55
C ALA A 7 -12.51 -3.49 -3.89
N ASN A 8 -11.27 -3.32 -4.36
CA ASN A 8 -10.12 -3.57 -3.52
C ASN A 8 -10.37 -2.72 -2.28
N ALA A 9 -10.71 -3.38 -1.18
CA ALA A 9 -11.14 -2.71 0.04
C ALA A 9 -9.97 -1.84 0.51
N GLN A 10 -10.04 -0.55 0.21
CA GLN A 10 -9.13 0.43 0.78
C GLN A 10 -9.47 0.51 2.26
N MET A 11 -8.48 0.20 3.09
CA MET A 11 -8.57 0.22 4.54
C MET A 11 -7.74 1.38 5.06
N SER A 12 -8.03 1.83 6.28
CA SER A 12 -7.20 2.82 6.96
C SER A 12 -7.11 2.54 8.45
N GLU A 13 -6.00 2.99 9.03
CA GLU A 13 -5.77 2.97 10.46
C GLU A 13 -5.24 4.33 10.93
N ARG A 14 -5.70 4.76 12.10
CA ARG A 14 -5.34 6.06 12.68
C ARG A 14 -4.21 5.90 13.70
N PHE A 15 -3.27 6.83 13.63
CA PHE A 15 -2.08 6.94 14.47
C PHE A 15 -1.96 8.39 14.92
N ASP A 16 -2.47 8.71 16.10
CA ASP A 16 -2.60 10.09 16.59
C ASP A 16 -3.34 10.99 15.58
N GLU A 17 -2.66 12.00 15.03
CA GLU A 17 -3.17 12.91 14.00
C GLU A 17 -3.02 12.37 12.57
N TYR A 18 -2.39 11.21 12.39
CA TYR A 18 -2.19 10.61 11.08
C TYR A 18 -3.18 9.49 10.80
N GLU A 19 -3.50 9.30 9.53
CA GLU A 19 -4.33 8.22 9.03
C GLU A 19 -3.60 7.56 7.87
N LEU A 20 -3.14 6.32 8.10
CA LEU A 20 -2.47 5.51 7.09
C LEU A 20 -3.54 4.75 6.32
N HIS A 21 -3.70 5.08 5.04
CA HIS A 21 -4.50 4.29 4.11
C HIS A 21 -3.63 3.24 3.44
N TYR A 22 -4.18 2.04 3.29
CA TYR A 22 -3.51 0.95 2.60
C TYR A 22 -4.48 0.18 1.71
N SER A 23 -3.94 -0.35 0.61
CA SER A 23 -4.67 -1.25 -0.27
C SER A 23 -3.74 -2.28 -0.91
N PHE A 24 -4.31 -3.43 -1.23
CA PHE A 24 -3.63 -4.51 -1.94
C PHE A 24 -4.21 -4.59 -3.34
N VAL A 25 -3.35 -4.57 -4.36
CA VAL A 25 -3.79 -4.58 -5.77
C VAL A 25 -3.04 -5.65 -6.55
N ASN A 26 -3.76 -6.50 -7.27
CA ASN A 26 -3.12 -7.42 -8.21
C ASN A 26 -2.59 -6.65 -9.43
N THR A 27 -1.34 -6.88 -9.79
CA THR A 27 -0.70 -6.22 -10.94
C THR A 27 -1.37 -6.54 -12.28
N THR A 28 -2.16 -7.61 -12.39
CA THR A 28 -2.94 -7.91 -13.59
C THR A 28 -3.93 -6.80 -13.93
N PHE A 29 -4.46 -6.10 -12.92
CA PHE A 29 -5.39 -4.99 -13.08
C PHE A 29 -4.73 -3.69 -13.57
N LEU A 30 -3.41 -3.57 -13.47
CA LEU A 30 -2.72 -2.41 -14.04
C LEU A 30 -2.78 -2.46 -15.56
N SER A 31 -3.00 -1.31 -16.19
CA SER A 31 -2.81 -1.17 -17.63
C SER A 31 -1.34 -1.41 -18.00
N PRO A 32 -1.03 -1.91 -19.22
CA PRO A 32 0.35 -2.08 -19.67
C PRO A 32 1.19 -0.79 -19.55
N GLU A 33 0.57 0.36 -19.82
CA GLU A 33 1.22 1.68 -19.78
C GLU A 33 1.63 2.05 -18.35
N ILE A 34 0.73 1.92 -17.38
CA ILE A 34 1.01 2.22 -15.97
C ILE A 34 2.07 1.27 -15.41
N ALA A 35 1.98 -0.01 -15.75
CA ALA A 35 2.98 -0.99 -15.35
C ALA A 35 4.35 -0.68 -15.95
N ALA A 36 4.42 -0.25 -17.21
CA ALA A 36 5.68 0.13 -17.85
C ALA A 36 6.26 1.42 -17.25
N GLN A 37 5.42 2.44 -17.05
CA GLN A 37 5.79 3.72 -16.45
C GLN A 37 6.41 3.52 -15.06
N TYR A 38 5.81 2.65 -14.25
CA TYR A 38 6.30 2.34 -12.90
C TYR A 38 7.18 1.09 -12.84
N GLN A 39 7.61 0.53 -13.98
CA GLN A 39 8.49 -0.66 -14.04
C GLN A 39 7.99 -1.83 -13.17
N ILE A 40 6.67 -2.03 -13.14
CA ILE A 40 6.00 -3.07 -12.37
C ILE A 40 5.85 -4.30 -13.25
N THR A 41 6.34 -5.44 -12.78
CA THR A 41 6.09 -6.72 -13.44
C THR A 41 4.64 -7.13 -13.22
N ARG A 42 3.87 -7.24 -14.30
CA ARG A 42 2.50 -7.76 -14.27
C ARG A 42 2.51 -9.28 -14.21
N GLY A 43 1.62 -9.85 -13.40
CA GLY A 43 1.42 -11.29 -13.36
C GLY A 43 0.43 -11.73 -12.30
N LYS A 44 -0.16 -12.92 -12.50
CA LYS A 44 -1.17 -13.50 -11.59
C LYS A 44 -0.71 -13.66 -10.14
N ARG A 45 0.61 -13.77 -9.92
CA ARG A 45 1.31 -13.95 -8.63
C ARG A 45 2.03 -12.69 -8.15
N HIS A 46 1.71 -11.54 -8.73
CA HIS A 46 2.35 -10.27 -8.44
C HIS A 46 1.32 -9.30 -7.88
N GLY A 47 1.57 -8.84 -6.65
CA GLY A 47 0.76 -7.86 -5.94
C GLY A 47 1.52 -6.56 -5.75
N ILE A 48 0.77 -5.49 -5.44
CA ILE A 48 1.30 -4.20 -5.02
C ILE A 48 0.63 -3.87 -3.69
N LEU A 49 1.45 -3.53 -2.70
CA LEU A 49 0.97 -2.83 -1.51
C LEU A 49 1.05 -1.34 -1.82
N MET A 50 -0.09 -0.65 -1.77
CA MET A 50 -0.15 0.80 -1.88
C MET A 50 -0.41 1.40 -0.51
N LEU A 51 0.35 2.43 -0.16
CA LEU A 51 0.21 3.18 1.10
C LEU A 51 0.07 4.67 0.79
N SER A 52 -0.75 5.36 1.57
CA SER A 52 -0.77 6.82 1.60
C SER A 52 -1.04 7.31 3.02
N LEU A 53 -0.39 8.40 3.41
CA LEU A 53 -0.56 9.00 4.71
C LEU A 53 -1.36 10.29 4.58
N ARG A 54 -2.36 10.46 5.44
CA ARG A 54 -3.11 11.70 5.56
C ARG A 54 -3.00 12.24 6.98
N ARG A 55 -2.94 13.54 7.14
CA ARG A 55 -2.87 14.23 8.43
C ARG A 55 -4.18 14.95 8.70
N HIS A 56 -4.74 14.73 9.89
CA HIS A 56 -5.82 15.51 10.47
C HIS A 56 -5.21 16.80 11.02
N GLN A 57 -5.79 17.95 10.68
CA GLN A 57 -5.35 19.24 11.21
C GLN A 57 -6.47 19.88 12.00
N ASP A 58 -6.15 20.35 13.20
CA ASP A 58 -7.10 21.05 14.05
C ASP A 58 -7.64 22.29 13.33
N GLY A 59 -8.97 22.41 13.28
CA GLY A 59 -9.66 23.54 12.64
C GLY A 59 -9.83 23.44 11.13
N ILE A 60 -9.46 22.31 10.50
CA ILE A 60 -9.78 22.02 9.10
C ILE A 60 -10.73 20.83 9.03
N ASP A 61 -11.86 21.01 8.35
CA ASP A 61 -12.76 19.90 8.03
C ASP A 61 -12.11 19.01 6.96
N GLY A 62 -11.47 17.92 7.39
CA GLY A 62 -10.91 16.89 6.53
C GLY A 62 -9.45 16.55 6.83
N THR A 63 -8.80 15.87 5.89
CA THR A 63 -7.41 15.44 6.01
C THR A 63 -6.57 15.85 4.81
N GLN A 64 -5.31 16.21 5.05
CA GLN A 64 -4.36 16.62 4.02
C GLN A 64 -3.38 15.48 3.72
N PRO A 65 -2.96 15.29 2.45
CA PRO A 65 -1.88 14.36 2.13
C PRO A 65 -0.59 14.72 2.90
N SER A 66 0.10 13.71 3.41
CA SER A 66 1.38 13.86 4.11
C SER A 66 2.41 12.92 3.48
N ALA A 67 3.61 13.44 3.21
CA ALA A 67 4.73 12.61 2.81
C ALA A 67 5.26 11.83 4.02
N MET A 68 5.86 10.66 3.78
CA MET A 68 6.44 9.84 4.82
C MET A 68 7.70 9.12 4.35
N ASN A 69 8.62 8.86 5.28
CA ASN A 69 9.58 7.79 5.10
C ASN A 69 8.91 6.48 5.49
N VAL A 70 8.96 5.49 4.61
CA VAL A 70 8.36 4.17 4.85
C VAL A 70 9.37 3.07 4.56
N SER A 71 9.40 2.10 5.46
CA SER A 71 10.15 0.87 5.31
C SER A 71 9.29 -0.30 5.77
N GLY A 72 9.67 -1.51 5.38
CA GLY A 72 8.89 -2.65 5.78
C GLY A 72 9.36 -3.95 5.20
N THR A 73 8.77 -5.01 5.71
CA THR A 73 9.02 -6.37 5.27
C THR A 73 7.71 -7.08 5.07
N THR A 74 7.72 -8.08 4.19
CA THR A 74 6.59 -8.98 4.01
C THR A 74 7.04 -10.41 4.23
N SER A 75 6.16 -11.25 4.79
CA SER A 75 6.47 -12.65 5.01
C SER A 75 5.28 -13.55 4.74
N ASP A 76 5.59 -14.72 4.21
CA ASP A 76 4.73 -15.90 4.25
C ASP A 76 5.28 -16.89 5.30
N LEU A 77 4.72 -18.11 5.36
CA LEU A 77 5.18 -19.15 6.28
C LEU A 77 6.62 -19.63 6.01
N ILE A 78 7.18 -19.36 4.83
CA ILE A 78 8.43 -19.93 4.33
C ILE A 78 9.52 -18.87 4.19
N ARG A 79 9.17 -17.64 3.78
CA ARG A 79 10.09 -16.59 3.37
C ARG A 79 9.70 -15.25 3.96
N LYS A 80 10.73 -14.43 4.22
CA LYS A 80 10.62 -13.02 4.56
C LYS A 80 11.42 -12.22 3.56
N ASP A 81 10.79 -11.23 2.96
CA ASP A 81 11.36 -10.36 1.94
C ASP A 81 11.23 -8.89 2.37
N GLU A 82 12.19 -8.05 1.98
CA GLU A 82 12.09 -6.60 2.16
C GLU A 82 11.14 -5.99 1.12
N LEU A 83 10.30 -5.04 1.56
CA LEU A 83 9.46 -4.26 0.66
C LEU A 83 10.26 -3.07 0.13
N LYS A 84 10.37 -2.98 -1.20
CA LYS A 84 11.02 -1.85 -1.87
C LYS A 84 9.95 -0.84 -2.26
N PHE A 85 9.70 0.12 -1.36
CA PHE A 85 8.76 1.20 -1.59
C PHE A 85 9.28 2.19 -2.62
N ARG A 86 8.39 2.61 -3.52
CA ARG A 86 8.60 3.70 -4.46
C ARG A 86 7.56 4.78 -4.23
N GLU A 87 8.01 6.00 -4.09
CA GLU A 87 7.15 7.17 -3.99
C GLU A 87 6.62 7.59 -5.36
N ILE A 88 5.33 7.89 -5.43
CA ILE A 88 4.61 8.42 -6.60
C ILE A 88 3.89 9.69 -6.14
N ARG A 89 4.04 10.77 -6.91
CA ARG A 89 3.36 12.04 -6.67
C ARG A 89 2.47 12.37 -7.86
N GLU A 90 1.17 12.46 -7.65
CA GLU A 90 0.18 12.77 -8.67
C GLU A 90 -0.87 13.73 -8.09
N ASP A 91 -1.18 14.82 -8.81
CA ASP A 91 -2.23 15.79 -8.46
C ASP A 91 -2.22 16.28 -6.99
N GLY A 92 -1.02 16.43 -6.41
CA GLY A 92 -0.86 16.86 -5.01
C GLY A 92 -1.04 15.76 -3.95
N ALA A 93 -1.30 14.52 -4.37
CA ALA A 93 -1.27 13.35 -3.51
C ALA A 93 0.08 12.62 -3.58
N VAL A 94 0.45 11.95 -2.48
CA VAL A 94 1.68 11.16 -2.38
C VAL A 94 1.30 9.71 -2.03
N TYR A 95 1.79 8.78 -2.83
CA TYR A 95 1.56 7.34 -2.67
C TYR A 95 2.89 6.59 -2.61
N TYR A 96 2.91 5.50 -1.86
CA TYR A 96 4.06 4.61 -1.77
C TYR A 96 3.62 3.24 -2.24
N ILE A 97 4.26 2.73 -3.29
CA ILE A 97 3.95 1.42 -3.84
C ILE A 97 5.11 0.45 -3.61
N ALA A 98 4.81 -0.76 -3.15
CA ALA A 98 5.79 -1.83 -3.04
C ALA A 98 5.28 -3.09 -3.76
N PRO A 99 5.87 -3.45 -4.91
CA PRO A 99 5.59 -4.72 -5.56
C PRO A 99 6.10 -5.90 -4.73
N PHE A 100 5.32 -6.98 -4.68
CA PHE A 100 5.71 -8.23 -4.02
C PHE A 100 5.19 -9.43 -4.82
N LYS A 101 5.79 -10.60 -4.57
CA LYS A 101 5.33 -11.88 -5.12
C LYS A 101 4.56 -12.63 -4.05
N PHE A 102 3.53 -13.34 -4.46
CA PHE A 102 2.69 -14.14 -3.58
C PHE A 102 2.34 -15.49 -4.23
N ILE A 103 1.93 -16.45 -3.42
CA ILE A 103 1.37 -17.73 -3.88
C ILE A 103 -0.13 -17.77 -3.61
N ASN A 104 -0.86 -18.65 -4.30
CA ASN A 104 -2.30 -18.74 -4.12
C ASN A 104 -2.66 -19.21 -2.70
N GLU A 105 -3.73 -18.65 -2.13
CA GLU A 105 -4.34 -19.08 -0.87
C GLU A 105 -3.36 -19.04 0.32
N GLU A 106 -2.56 -17.99 0.40
CA GLU A 106 -1.68 -17.77 1.56
C GLU A 106 -2.12 -16.58 2.40
N PHE A 107 -1.79 -16.63 3.68
CA PHE A 107 -1.77 -15.45 4.54
C PHE A 107 -0.43 -14.74 4.38
N ARG A 108 -0.49 -13.49 3.92
CA ARG A 108 0.66 -12.64 3.74
C ARG A 108 0.67 -11.60 4.86
N HIS A 109 1.77 -11.55 5.60
CA HIS A 109 1.98 -10.57 6.65
C HIS A 109 2.81 -9.41 6.10
N PHE A 110 2.47 -8.19 6.47
CA PHE A 110 3.24 -6.99 6.16
C PHE A 110 3.54 -6.23 7.45
N TYR A 111 4.82 -5.98 7.69
CA TYR A 111 5.30 -5.19 8.82
C TYR A 111 5.79 -3.88 8.25
N ILE A 112 5.07 -2.80 8.57
CA ILE A 112 5.29 -1.47 8.02
C ILE A 112 5.74 -0.55 9.13
N ASP A 113 6.87 0.11 8.91
CA ASP A 113 7.37 1.18 9.76
C ASP A 113 7.34 2.46 8.94
N PHE A 114 6.63 3.48 9.44
CA PHE A 114 6.51 4.76 8.76
C PHE A 114 6.75 5.94 9.70
N GLN A 115 7.28 7.02 9.15
CA GLN A 115 7.56 8.27 9.82
C GLN A 115 7.07 9.41 8.93
N ALA A 116 6.16 10.23 9.44
CA ALA A 116 5.67 11.40 8.72
C ALA A 116 6.81 12.40 8.48
N ALA A 117 6.80 13.09 7.35
CA ALA A 117 7.82 14.08 7.05
C ALA A 117 7.79 15.24 8.06
N GLY A 118 8.92 15.49 8.71
CA GLY A 118 9.05 16.51 9.75
C GLY A 118 8.60 16.06 11.14
N ASP A 119 8.29 14.78 11.31
CA ASP A 119 8.05 14.14 12.60
C ASP A 119 9.19 13.16 12.90
N ASP A 120 9.63 13.11 14.16
CA ASP A 120 10.66 12.17 14.60
C ASP A 120 10.06 10.84 15.09
N ARG A 121 8.73 10.77 15.27
CA ARG A 121 8.05 9.56 15.72
C ARG A 121 7.91 8.54 14.58
N THR A 122 8.36 7.32 14.84
CA THR A 122 8.08 6.16 13.98
C THR A 122 6.86 5.42 14.50
N TYR A 123 5.95 5.09 13.59
CA TYR A 123 4.80 4.23 13.83
C TYR A 123 5.02 2.89 13.14
N SER A 124 4.68 1.81 13.86
CA SER A 124 4.75 0.44 13.34
C SER A 124 3.34 -0.13 13.21
N HIS A 125 3.08 -0.79 12.10
CA HIS A 125 1.78 -1.41 11.84
C HIS A 125 1.96 -2.80 11.20
N HIS A 126 1.19 -3.76 11.69
CA HIS A 126 1.18 -5.13 11.19
C HIS A 126 -0.15 -5.40 10.48
N LEU A 127 -0.04 -5.73 9.20
CA LEU A 127 -1.15 -6.11 8.34
C LEU A 127 -1.11 -7.60 8.06
N GLU A 128 -2.28 -8.21 8.01
CA GLU A 128 -2.47 -9.56 7.49
C GLU A 128 -3.51 -9.52 6.38
N HIS A 129 -3.19 -10.15 5.25
CA HIS A 129 -4.12 -10.26 4.13
C HIS A 129 -4.03 -11.63 3.48
N GLN A 130 -5.18 -12.24 3.24
CA GLN A 130 -5.25 -13.49 2.52
C GLN A 130 -5.20 -13.24 1.01
N MET A 131 -4.21 -13.81 0.35
CA MET A 131 -3.92 -13.59 -1.06
C MET A 131 -4.59 -14.64 -1.95
N TYR A 132 -5.21 -14.17 -3.03
CA TYR A 132 -5.85 -15.02 -4.03
C TYR A 132 -5.35 -14.67 -5.43
N ILE A 133 -5.03 -15.71 -6.21
CA ILE A 133 -4.80 -15.56 -7.64
C ILE A 133 -6.17 -15.36 -8.29
N HIS A 134 -6.33 -14.25 -9.00
CA HIS A 134 -7.51 -13.99 -9.81
C HIS A 134 -7.29 -14.61 -11.20
N GLU A 135 -8.22 -15.44 -11.67
CA GLU A 135 -8.13 -16.15 -12.95
C GLU A 135 -8.40 -15.28 -14.18
#